data_AF-A0A8K0FW19-F1
#
_entry.id   AF-A0A8K0FW19-F1
#
_cell.length_a   1.000
_cell.length_b   1.000
_cell.length_c   1.000
_cell.angle_alpha   90.00
_cell.angle_beta   90.00
_cell.angle_gamma   90.00
#
_symmetry.space_group_name_H-M   'P 1'
#
loop_
_entity.id
_entity.type
_entity.pdbx_description
1 polymer ?
#
loop_
_entity_poly.entity_id
_entity_poly.type
_entity_poly.pdbx_seq_one_letter_code
_entity_poly.pdbx_strand_id
1 'polypeptide(L)'
;MVRHGGCLGLGLAAMGTHRQDVYEQLKFNLYQDDACTGEAAGIAMGMVMLGSKNASAIEDMVAYAQESQHEKILRGLAVGIAFTMYGRLEEADPLIAQLTSDKDPILRRSGMYTLAMAYCGTGHNQAIRKLLHVAVSDVNDDVRRAAVTALGFLLFRTPEQCPSVVSLLAESYNPHVRYGAAMALGIACAGTGLREAIALLEPMVMFDPVNFVRQGALIASAMILIQQTEQTCPKVTFFRQSYAQVISNKHEDVMAKFGAILAQGIIDAGGRNVTLSLQSRTGHMNMLAVVGTLVFTQYWYWFPLAHCLSLAYTPTCVIALNSQLKMPKLELKSNAKPSLYAYPAPLEEKKREEREKVTTAVLSIAARQRRRDHERKHRDEKMEV
;
A
#
# COMPACT_ATOMS: atom_id res chain seq x y z
N MET A 1 0.87 21.99 -16.25
CA MET A 1 -0.21 21.10 -15.74
C MET A 1 -0.73 20.13 -16.81
N VAL A 2 -1.18 20.59 -17.98
CA VAL A 2 -1.69 19.67 -19.04
C VAL A 2 -0.64 18.65 -19.49
N ARG A 3 0.62 19.07 -19.68
CA ARG A 3 1.72 18.16 -20.06
C ARG A 3 1.99 17.08 -19.01
N HIS A 4 2.03 17.44 -17.73
CA HIS A 4 2.24 16.46 -16.64
C HIS A 4 1.16 15.36 -16.63
N GLY A 5 -0.12 15.73 -16.63
CA GLY A 5 -1.22 14.75 -16.68
C GLY A 5 -1.28 14.00 -18.01
N GLY A 6 -1.00 14.69 -19.12
CA GLY A 6 -0.94 14.10 -20.46
C GLY A 6 0.15 13.04 -20.59
N CYS A 7 1.35 13.28 -20.07
CA CYS A 7 2.44 12.31 -20.06
C CYS A 7 2.07 11.06 -19.24
N LEU A 8 1.53 11.22 -18.03
CA LEU A 8 1.11 10.08 -17.20
C LEU A 8 -0.04 9.30 -17.85
N GLY A 9 -1.05 9.98 -18.41
CA GLY A 9 -2.18 9.34 -19.09
C GLY A 9 -1.76 8.61 -20.36
N LEU A 10 -0.88 9.23 -21.16
CA LEU A 10 -0.33 8.62 -22.38
C LEU A 10 0.55 7.42 -22.03
N GLY A 11 1.40 7.52 -21.00
CA GLY A 11 2.22 6.43 -20.49
C GLY A 11 1.39 5.23 -20.02
N LEU A 12 0.28 5.50 -19.32
CA LEU A 12 -0.67 4.46 -18.90
C LEU A 12 -1.36 3.79 -20.10
N ALA A 13 -1.81 4.59 -21.08
CA ALA A 13 -2.51 4.08 -22.26
C ALA A 13 -1.60 3.27 -23.19
N ALA A 14 -0.33 3.66 -23.30
CA ALA A 14 0.67 3.01 -24.14
C ALA A 14 1.56 2.03 -23.36
N MET A 15 1.16 1.62 -22.17
CA MET A 15 1.98 0.76 -21.31
C MET A 15 2.25 -0.60 -21.95
N GLY A 16 3.53 -0.98 -22.08
CA GLY A 16 3.96 -2.23 -22.70
C GLY A 16 3.75 -2.33 -24.22
N THR A 17 3.42 -1.22 -24.90
CA THR A 17 3.21 -1.22 -26.37
C THR A 17 4.48 -1.06 -27.18
N HIS A 18 5.58 -0.62 -26.55
CA HIS A 18 6.88 -0.40 -27.19
C HIS A 18 6.84 0.55 -28.39
N ARG A 19 5.89 1.48 -28.40
CA ARG A 19 5.74 2.44 -29.49
C ARG A 19 6.82 3.51 -29.44
N GLN A 20 7.63 3.56 -30.49
CA GLN A 20 8.73 4.52 -30.61
C GLN A 20 8.22 5.97 -30.75
N ASP A 21 7.14 6.20 -31.51
CA ASP A 21 6.57 7.56 -31.67
C ASP A 21 6.22 8.20 -30.31
N VAL A 22 5.64 7.40 -29.40
CA VAL A 22 5.25 7.86 -28.07
C VAL A 22 6.50 8.11 -27.21
N TYR A 23 7.48 7.23 -27.30
CA TYR A 23 8.75 7.38 -26.59
C TYR A 23 9.49 8.66 -27.02
N GLU A 24 9.57 8.94 -28.31
CA GLU A 24 10.22 10.15 -28.84
C GLU A 24 9.52 11.43 -28.38
N GLN A 25 8.17 11.44 -28.37
CA GLN A 25 7.41 12.56 -27.83
C GLN A 25 7.64 12.78 -26.33
N LEU A 26 7.73 11.70 -25.55
CA LEU A 26 8.04 11.79 -24.12
C LEU A 26 9.48 12.24 -23.89
N LYS A 27 10.44 11.78 -24.69
CA LYS A 27 11.84 12.20 -24.69
C LYS A 27 11.96 13.69 -25.01
N PHE A 28 11.20 14.20 -25.99
CA PHE A 28 11.16 15.64 -26.28
C PHE A 28 10.64 16.47 -25.10
N ASN A 29 9.61 15.99 -24.40
CA ASN A 29 9.09 16.68 -23.21
C ASN A 29 10.06 16.61 -22.02
N LEU A 30 10.89 15.57 -21.95
CA LEU A 30 11.93 15.43 -20.96
C LEU A 30 13.02 16.48 -21.17
N TYR A 31 13.52 16.65 -22.39
CA TYR A 31 14.56 17.64 -22.75
C TYR A 31 14.15 19.11 -22.60
N GLN A 32 12.89 19.40 -22.28
CA GLN A 32 12.46 20.76 -21.97
C GLN A 32 12.86 21.21 -20.55
N ASP A 33 13.47 20.32 -19.75
CA ASP A 33 13.98 20.58 -18.40
C ASP A 33 12.94 21.14 -17.40
N ASP A 34 11.64 20.96 -17.67
CA ASP A 34 10.60 21.33 -16.72
C ASP A 34 10.46 20.26 -15.62
N ALA A 35 10.79 20.61 -14.38
CA ALA A 35 10.86 19.69 -13.25
C ALA A 35 9.60 18.82 -13.05
N CYS A 36 8.40 19.37 -13.22
CA CYS A 36 7.15 18.62 -13.03
C CYS A 36 6.80 17.76 -14.25
N THR A 37 7.03 18.26 -15.46
CA THR A 37 6.75 17.52 -16.70
C THR A 37 7.76 16.40 -16.91
N GLY A 38 9.03 16.61 -16.56
CA GLY A 38 10.11 15.63 -16.66
C GLY A 38 9.94 14.44 -15.71
N GLU A 39 9.42 14.64 -14.49
CA GLU A 39 9.09 13.53 -13.59
C GLU A 39 8.03 12.60 -14.20
N ALA A 40 6.95 13.18 -14.73
CA ALA A 40 5.90 12.43 -15.42
C ALA A 40 6.40 11.76 -16.69
N ALA A 41 7.22 12.45 -17.49
CA ALA A 41 7.81 11.92 -18.71
C ALA A 41 8.72 10.72 -18.40
N GLY A 42 9.58 10.81 -17.38
CA GLY A 42 10.46 9.71 -16.97
C GLY A 42 9.71 8.44 -16.57
N ILE A 43 8.63 8.58 -15.78
CA ILE A 43 7.77 7.46 -15.40
C ILE A 43 7.04 6.89 -16.63
N ALA A 44 6.48 7.76 -17.46
CA ALA A 44 5.72 7.36 -18.66
C ALA A 44 6.60 6.63 -19.69
N MET A 45 7.85 7.08 -19.89
CA MET A 45 8.81 6.41 -20.78
C MET A 45 9.06 4.97 -20.31
N GLY A 46 9.27 4.78 -19.00
CA GLY A 46 9.42 3.44 -18.42
C GLY A 46 8.18 2.57 -18.56
N MET A 47 6.97 3.15 -18.43
CA MET A 47 5.71 2.43 -18.65
C MET A 47 5.55 1.98 -20.11
N VAL A 48 5.90 2.83 -21.08
CA VAL A 48 5.81 2.49 -22.52
C VAL A 48 6.81 1.39 -22.88
N MET A 49 8.03 1.50 -22.34
CA MET A 49 9.15 0.57 -22.61
C MET A 49 9.26 -0.59 -21.62
N LEU A 50 8.20 -0.85 -20.85
CA LEU A 50 8.12 -1.85 -19.79
C LEU A 50 8.58 -3.23 -20.26
N GLY A 51 9.69 -3.73 -19.70
CA GLY A 51 10.24 -5.04 -20.03
C GLY A 51 10.87 -5.19 -21.42
N SER A 52 11.04 -4.12 -22.21
CA SER A 52 11.66 -4.22 -23.56
C SER A 52 13.16 -4.48 -23.53
N LYS A 53 13.87 -4.01 -22.50
CA LYS A 53 15.34 -3.96 -22.43
C LYS A 53 15.96 -3.30 -23.68
N ASN A 54 15.36 -2.21 -24.16
CA ASN A 54 15.99 -1.46 -25.25
C ASN A 54 17.23 -0.73 -24.73
N ALA A 55 18.42 -1.15 -25.19
CA ALA A 55 19.70 -0.61 -24.74
C ALA A 55 19.79 0.90 -24.96
N SER A 56 19.30 1.40 -26.10
CA SER A 56 19.32 2.83 -26.40
C SER A 56 18.48 3.63 -25.41
N ALA A 57 17.32 3.10 -25.00
CA ALA A 57 16.44 3.77 -24.05
C ALA A 57 17.06 3.81 -22.65
N ILE A 58 17.73 2.73 -22.24
CA ILE A 58 18.42 2.67 -20.94
C ILE A 58 19.60 3.63 -20.92
N GLU A 59 20.43 3.63 -21.96
CA GLU A 59 21.58 4.54 -22.07
C GLU A 59 21.13 6.01 -22.12
N ASP A 60 20.10 6.32 -22.92
CA ASP A 60 19.50 7.66 -22.98
C ASP A 60 19.02 8.13 -21.59
N MET A 61 18.29 7.28 -20.86
CA MET A 61 17.73 7.62 -19.55
C MET A 61 18.80 7.76 -18.47
N VAL A 62 19.84 6.91 -18.49
CA VAL A 62 20.94 6.96 -17.53
C VAL A 62 21.82 8.18 -17.80
N ALA A 63 22.18 8.45 -19.05
CA ALA A 63 22.97 9.62 -19.43
C ALA A 63 22.27 10.91 -19.00
N TYR A 64 20.98 11.04 -19.32
CA TYR A 64 20.23 12.23 -18.96
C TYR A 64 19.99 12.34 -17.45
N ALA A 65 19.86 11.21 -16.72
CA ALA A 65 19.78 11.25 -15.27
C ALA A 65 21.07 11.78 -14.61
N GLN A 66 22.25 11.50 -15.19
CA GLN A 66 23.54 12.00 -14.69
C GLN A 66 23.79 13.48 -15.04
N GLU A 67 23.24 13.97 -16.16
CA GLU A 67 23.37 15.37 -16.57
C GLU A 67 22.40 16.30 -15.83
N SER A 68 21.20 15.80 -15.52
CA SER A 68 20.16 16.61 -14.90
C SER A 68 20.46 16.97 -13.44
N GLN A 69 20.15 18.20 -13.03
CA GLN A 69 20.24 18.64 -11.62
C GLN A 69 18.90 18.62 -10.89
N HIS A 70 17.80 18.42 -11.60
CA HIS A 70 16.45 18.48 -11.03
C HIS A 70 16.05 17.16 -10.38
N GLU A 71 16.04 17.11 -9.04
CA GLU A 71 15.70 15.89 -8.29
C GLU A 71 14.40 15.20 -8.75
N LYS A 72 13.36 15.95 -9.12
CA LYS A 72 12.09 15.38 -9.61
C LYS A 72 12.27 14.58 -10.89
N ILE A 73 13.08 15.08 -11.82
CA ILE A 73 13.39 14.42 -13.08
C ILE A 73 14.18 13.14 -12.81
N LEU A 74 15.22 13.22 -11.97
CA LEU A 74 15.99 12.03 -11.58
C LEU A 74 15.10 10.97 -10.91
N ARG A 75 14.16 11.38 -10.05
CA ARG A 75 13.23 10.45 -9.39
C ARG A 75 12.31 9.76 -10.40
N GLY A 76 11.77 10.49 -11.37
CA GLY A 76 10.93 9.94 -12.44
C GLY A 76 11.70 8.96 -13.34
N LEU A 77 12.92 9.35 -13.73
CA LEU A 77 13.83 8.49 -14.52
C LEU A 77 14.25 7.25 -13.75
N ALA A 78 14.54 7.36 -12.45
CA ALA A 78 14.89 6.22 -11.61
C ALA A 78 13.79 5.14 -11.60
N VAL A 79 12.53 5.56 -11.50
CA VAL A 79 11.40 4.64 -11.58
C VAL A 79 11.23 4.10 -13.01
N GLY A 80 11.41 4.94 -14.01
CA GLY A 80 11.29 4.53 -15.41
C GLY A 80 12.35 3.49 -15.83
N ILE A 81 13.62 3.66 -15.42
CA ILE A 81 14.70 2.71 -15.65
C ILE A 81 14.35 1.35 -15.02
N ALA A 82 13.80 1.35 -13.80
CA ALA A 82 13.37 0.12 -13.14
C ALA A 82 12.30 -0.64 -13.92
N PHE A 83 11.37 0.07 -14.59
CA PHE A 83 10.34 -0.56 -15.43
C PHE A 83 10.91 -1.19 -16.72
N THR A 84 11.93 -0.61 -17.33
CA THR A 84 12.53 -1.19 -18.55
C THR A 84 13.10 -2.60 -18.32
N MET A 85 13.53 -2.91 -17.09
CA MET A 85 14.14 -4.18 -16.68
C MET A 85 13.17 -5.18 -16.05
N TYR A 86 11.86 -4.97 -16.19
CA TYR A 86 10.85 -5.85 -15.64
C TYR A 86 11.00 -7.30 -16.14
N GLY A 87 11.18 -8.25 -15.23
CA GLY A 87 11.24 -9.69 -15.52
C GLY A 87 12.50 -10.19 -16.23
N ARG A 88 13.58 -9.40 -16.28
CA ARG A 88 14.83 -9.73 -17.01
C ARG A 88 15.91 -10.45 -16.19
N LEU A 89 15.68 -10.70 -14.89
CA LEU A 89 16.58 -11.46 -14.01
C LEU A 89 18.06 -11.03 -14.14
N GLU A 90 18.95 -11.98 -14.41
CA GLU A 90 20.42 -11.80 -14.47
C GLU A 90 20.86 -10.77 -15.52
N GLU A 91 20.06 -10.54 -16.57
CA GLU A 91 20.39 -9.55 -17.59
C GLU A 91 20.40 -8.11 -17.06
N ALA A 92 19.74 -7.86 -15.91
CA ALA A 92 19.72 -6.57 -15.25
C ALA A 92 20.90 -6.35 -14.28
N ASP A 93 21.63 -7.41 -13.91
CA ASP A 93 22.74 -7.36 -12.95
C ASP A 93 23.83 -6.33 -13.29
N PRO A 94 24.31 -6.17 -14.55
CA PRO A 94 25.33 -5.17 -14.86
C PRO A 94 24.81 -3.75 -14.62
N LEU A 95 23.57 -3.46 -15.01
CA LEU A 95 22.95 -2.15 -14.78
C LEU A 95 22.76 -1.90 -13.27
N ILE A 96 22.33 -2.90 -12.51
CA ILE A 96 22.15 -2.77 -11.06
C ILE A 96 23.49 -2.51 -10.37
N ALA A 97 24.57 -3.18 -10.79
CA ALA A 97 25.91 -2.95 -10.25
C ALA A 97 26.40 -1.52 -10.54
N GLN A 98 26.20 -1.03 -11.77
CA GLN A 98 26.51 0.35 -12.15
C GLN A 98 25.73 1.35 -11.29
N LEU A 99 24.41 1.22 -11.20
CA LEU A 99 23.54 2.14 -10.44
C LEU A 99 23.81 2.13 -8.93
N THR A 100 24.14 0.97 -8.35
CA THR A 100 24.41 0.85 -6.90
C THR A 100 25.76 1.48 -6.53
N SER A 101 26.71 1.52 -7.47
CA SER A 101 28.05 2.07 -7.25
C SER A 101 28.12 3.58 -7.45
N ASP A 102 27.05 4.20 -7.94
CA ASP A 102 26.99 5.63 -8.22
C ASP A 102 26.99 6.47 -6.92
N LYS A 103 27.56 7.67 -7.01
CA LYS A 103 27.62 8.64 -5.91
C LYS A 103 26.24 9.22 -5.59
N ASP A 104 25.38 9.31 -6.60
CA ASP A 104 24.06 9.91 -6.44
C ASP A 104 23.07 8.97 -5.73
N PRO A 105 22.46 9.39 -4.61
CA PRO A 105 21.54 8.55 -3.87
C PRO A 105 20.29 8.16 -4.66
N ILE A 106 19.83 9.01 -5.59
CA ILE A 106 18.64 8.74 -6.40
C ILE A 106 18.91 7.59 -7.40
N LEU A 107 20.12 7.52 -7.95
CA LEU A 107 20.54 6.43 -8.83
C LEU A 107 20.75 5.13 -8.05
N ARG A 108 21.33 5.19 -6.84
CA ARG A 108 21.39 4.01 -5.97
C ARG A 108 20.00 3.48 -5.61
N ARG A 109 19.07 4.39 -5.32
CA ARG A 109 17.65 4.07 -5.11
C ARG A 109 17.02 3.44 -6.36
N SER A 110 17.33 3.95 -7.56
CA SER A 110 16.94 3.34 -8.83
C SER A 110 17.42 1.91 -8.91
N GLY A 111 18.69 1.64 -8.57
CA GLY A 111 19.26 0.29 -8.58
C GLY A 111 18.47 -0.70 -7.71
N MET A 112 17.97 -0.27 -6.56
CA MET A 112 17.14 -1.12 -5.69
C MET A 112 15.77 -1.43 -6.30
N TYR A 113 15.14 -0.45 -6.96
CA TYR A 113 13.87 -0.69 -7.67
C TYR A 113 14.05 -1.53 -8.94
N THR A 114 15.14 -1.33 -9.67
CA THR A 114 15.51 -2.17 -10.82
C THR A 114 15.71 -3.62 -10.38
N LEU A 115 16.40 -3.85 -9.27
CA LEU A 115 16.55 -5.18 -8.67
C LEU A 115 15.18 -5.77 -8.28
N ALA A 116 14.30 -4.96 -7.69
CA ALA A 116 12.94 -5.38 -7.31
C ALA A 116 12.09 -5.82 -8.50
N MET A 117 12.16 -5.09 -9.62
CA MET A 117 11.39 -5.36 -10.84
C MET A 117 12.00 -6.47 -11.70
N ALA A 118 13.33 -6.63 -11.67
CA ALA A 118 14.02 -7.70 -12.39
C ALA A 118 13.77 -9.08 -11.75
N TYR A 119 13.87 -9.17 -10.42
CA TYR A 119 13.72 -10.42 -9.63
C TYR A 119 12.35 -10.56 -8.97
N CYS A 120 11.34 -9.98 -9.61
CA CYS A 120 10.00 -9.88 -9.08
C CYS A 120 9.38 -11.29 -8.96
N GLY A 121 9.06 -11.73 -7.73
CA GLY A 121 8.45 -13.03 -7.47
C GLY A 121 9.35 -14.27 -7.67
N THR A 122 10.67 -14.12 -7.82
CA THR A 122 11.59 -15.26 -7.94
C THR A 122 12.21 -15.71 -6.63
N GLY A 123 12.22 -14.87 -5.60
CA GLY A 123 12.81 -15.21 -4.29
C GLY A 123 14.33 -15.46 -4.34
N HIS A 124 15.05 -14.81 -5.26
CA HIS A 124 16.49 -15.06 -5.43
C HIS A 124 17.29 -14.62 -4.19
N ASN A 125 18.01 -15.57 -3.58
CA ASN A 125 18.74 -15.35 -2.33
C ASN A 125 19.85 -14.30 -2.45
N GLN A 126 20.52 -14.20 -3.60
CA GLN A 126 21.57 -13.19 -3.78
C GLN A 126 20.97 -11.77 -3.85
N ALA A 127 19.83 -11.62 -4.52
CA ALA A 127 19.12 -10.34 -4.59
C ALA A 127 18.63 -9.91 -3.19
N ILE A 128 18.08 -10.83 -2.40
CA ILE A 128 17.67 -10.57 -1.00
C ILE A 128 18.87 -10.13 -0.16
N ARG A 129 20.00 -10.85 -0.22
CA ARG A 129 21.23 -10.49 0.51
C ARG A 129 21.74 -9.10 0.12
N LYS A 130 21.72 -8.76 -1.18
CA LYS A 130 22.15 -7.45 -1.69
C LYS A 130 21.24 -6.33 -1.17
N LEU A 131 19.92 -6.53 -1.20
CA LEU A 131 18.96 -5.57 -0.65
C LEU A 131 19.15 -5.37 0.86
N LEU A 132 19.31 -6.45 1.63
CA LEU A 132 19.54 -6.38 3.07
C LEU A 132 20.86 -5.70 3.41
N HIS A 133 21.93 -5.97 2.66
CA HIS A 133 23.20 -5.29 2.84
C HIS A 133 23.06 -3.78 2.63
N VAL A 134 22.48 -3.36 1.50
CA VAL A 134 22.29 -1.93 1.18
C VAL A 134 21.37 -1.23 2.20
N ALA A 135 20.35 -1.93 2.71
CA ALA A 135 19.44 -1.41 3.72
C ALA A 135 20.14 -1.02 5.04
N VAL A 136 21.28 -1.65 5.36
CA VAL A 136 22.07 -1.36 6.56
C VAL A 136 23.29 -0.49 6.24
N SER A 137 23.97 -0.75 5.11
CA SER A 137 25.25 -0.14 4.78
C SER A 137 25.15 1.27 4.20
N ASP A 138 24.08 1.61 3.47
CA ASP A 138 23.96 2.94 2.85
C ASP A 138 23.75 4.01 3.93
N VAL A 139 24.22 5.23 3.66
CA VAL A 139 24.07 6.38 4.56
C VAL A 139 22.73 7.08 4.32
N ASN A 140 22.19 7.00 3.09
CA ASN A 140 20.96 7.71 2.74
C ASN A 140 19.71 6.89 3.07
N ASP A 141 18.82 7.50 3.85
CA ASP A 141 17.59 6.87 4.32
C ASP A 141 16.58 6.54 3.20
N ASP A 142 16.60 7.25 2.08
CA ASP A 142 15.74 6.95 0.93
C ASP A 142 16.14 5.66 0.23
N VAL A 143 17.45 5.40 0.14
CA VAL A 143 17.98 4.14 -0.40
C VAL A 143 17.62 2.99 0.54
N ARG A 144 17.79 3.19 1.85
CA ARG A 144 17.42 2.20 2.88
C ARG A 144 15.95 1.83 2.78
N ARG A 145 15.06 2.83 2.73
CA ARG A 145 13.61 2.62 2.58
C ARG A 145 13.26 1.87 1.30
N ALA A 146 13.86 2.25 0.17
CA ALA A 146 13.64 1.58 -1.10
C ALA A 146 14.12 0.13 -1.09
N ALA A 147 15.28 -0.14 -0.47
CA ALA A 147 15.84 -1.49 -0.36
C ALA A 147 14.92 -2.42 0.45
N VAL A 148 14.35 -1.95 1.57
CA VAL A 148 13.40 -2.76 2.35
C VAL A 148 12.07 -2.93 1.62
N THR A 149 11.55 -1.86 1.00
CA THR A 149 10.30 -1.94 0.21
C THR A 149 10.44 -2.94 -0.96
N ALA A 150 11.61 -2.98 -1.59
CA ALA A 150 11.93 -3.92 -2.67
C ALA A 150 11.81 -5.39 -2.24
N LEU A 151 12.12 -5.74 -0.98
CA LEU A 151 11.96 -7.11 -0.48
C LEU A 151 10.52 -7.62 -0.62
N GLY A 152 9.53 -6.74 -0.49
CA GLY A 152 8.11 -7.08 -0.68
C GLY A 152 7.81 -7.58 -2.10
N PHE A 153 8.46 -7.00 -3.12
CA PHE A 153 8.32 -7.39 -4.52
C PHE A 153 9.07 -8.68 -4.88
N LEU A 154 10.11 -9.05 -4.13
CA LEU A 154 10.80 -10.34 -4.34
C LEU A 154 10.01 -11.50 -3.72
N LEU A 155 9.41 -11.27 -2.55
CA LEU A 155 8.82 -12.30 -1.69
C LEU A 155 7.29 -12.42 -1.77
N PHE A 156 6.60 -11.68 -2.65
CA PHE A 156 5.13 -11.76 -2.71
C PHE A 156 4.57 -13.15 -3.11
N ARG A 157 5.36 -14.01 -3.76
CA ARG A 157 4.95 -15.40 -4.04
C ARG A 157 5.02 -16.32 -2.82
N THR A 158 5.89 -16.01 -1.86
CA THR A 158 6.09 -16.76 -0.61
C THR A 158 5.85 -15.84 0.60
N PRO A 159 4.60 -15.42 0.83
CA PRO A 159 4.26 -14.42 1.86
C PRO A 159 4.62 -14.86 3.28
N GLU A 160 4.74 -16.17 3.54
CA GLU A 160 5.12 -16.72 4.85
C GLU A 160 6.58 -16.40 5.24
N GLN A 161 7.48 -16.24 4.27
CA GLN A 161 8.89 -15.97 4.54
C GLN A 161 9.16 -14.48 4.83
N CYS A 162 8.27 -13.59 4.37
CA CYS A 162 8.45 -12.15 4.47
C CYS A 162 8.49 -11.65 5.94
N PRO A 163 7.57 -12.03 6.84
CA PRO A 163 7.63 -11.66 8.26
C PRO A 163 8.93 -12.08 8.93
N SER A 164 9.43 -13.28 8.65
CA SER A 164 10.67 -13.79 9.26
C SER A 164 11.88 -12.92 8.93
N VAL A 165 12.01 -12.48 7.66
CA VAL A 165 13.12 -11.62 7.21
C VAL A 165 12.95 -10.18 7.72
N VAL A 166 11.72 -9.67 7.74
CA VAL A 166 11.43 -8.26 8.03
C VAL A 166 11.30 -7.99 9.54
N SER A 167 11.12 -9.01 10.38
CA SER A 167 10.97 -8.86 11.84
C SER A 167 12.11 -8.07 12.47
N LEU A 168 13.37 -8.36 12.13
CA LEU A 168 14.52 -7.61 12.65
C LEU A 168 14.54 -6.15 12.16
N LEU A 169 14.05 -5.89 10.95
CA LEU A 169 14.02 -4.55 10.36
C LEU A 169 12.90 -3.69 10.95
N ALA A 170 11.79 -4.31 11.35
CA ALA A 170 10.68 -3.65 12.01
C ALA A 170 11.07 -3.08 13.39
N GLU A 171 12.03 -3.69 14.07
CA GLU A 171 12.55 -3.24 15.38
C GLU A 171 13.76 -2.29 15.25
N SER A 172 14.16 -1.93 14.03
CA SER A 172 15.32 -1.08 13.82
C SER A 172 15.13 0.33 14.38
N TYR A 173 16.22 0.95 14.85
CA TYR A 173 16.21 2.32 15.37
C TYR A 173 15.81 3.36 14.29
N ASN A 174 16.18 3.12 13.03
CA ASN A 174 15.95 4.04 11.92
C ASN A 174 14.49 4.02 11.47
N PRO A 175 13.74 5.14 11.58
CA PRO A 175 12.32 5.15 11.22
C PRO A 175 12.05 4.87 9.73
N HIS A 176 12.96 5.24 8.83
CA HIS A 176 12.82 4.97 7.39
C HIS A 176 12.87 3.48 7.05
N VAL A 177 13.68 2.71 7.78
CA VAL A 177 13.76 1.25 7.65
C VAL A 177 12.48 0.61 8.17
N ARG A 178 11.97 1.06 9.33
CA ARG A 178 10.67 0.62 9.85
C ARG A 178 9.52 0.91 8.90
N TYR A 179 9.48 2.10 8.30
CA TYR A 179 8.48 2.40 7.27
C TYR A 179 8.59 1.46 6.06
N GLY A 180 9.80 1.24 5.55
CA GLY A 180 10.05 0.31 4.44
C GLY A 180 9.62 -1.11 4.78
N ALA A 181 9.84 -1.56 6.03
CA ALA A 181 9.42 -2.86 6.54
C ALA A 181 7.89 -3.00 6.56
N ALA A 182 7.18 -1.98 7.05
CA ALA A 182 5.72 -1.96 7.03
C ALA A 182 5.19 -2.07 5.60
N MET A 183 5.74 -1.29 4.65
CA MET A 183 5.31 -1.35 3.26
C MET A 183 5.65 -2.68 2.58
N ALA A 184 6.82 -3.27 2.88
CA ALA A 184 7.21 -4.58 2.38
C ALA A 184 6.21 -5.68 2.81
N LEU A 185 5.82 -5.67 4.10
CA LEU A 185 4.77 -6.56 4.62
C LEU A 185 3.43 -6.30 3.93
N GLY A 186 3.06 -5.03 3.74
CA GLY A 186 1.83 -4.64 3.05
C GLY A 186 1.74 -5.17 1.62
N ILE A 187 2.84 -5.12 0.88
CA ILE A 187 2.94 -5.57 -0.51
C ILE A 187 3.01 -7.10 -0.60
N ALA A 188 3.88 -7.74 0.18
CA ALA A 188 4.08 -9.19 0.11
C ALA A 188 2.88 -9.97 0.64
N CYS A 189 2.26 -9.50 1.72
CA CYS A 189 1.13 -10.17 2.37
C CYS A 189 -0.24 -9.59 1.95
N ALA A 190 -0.30 -8.86 0.84
CA ALA A 190 -1.55 -8.30 0.34
C ALA A 190 -2.59 -9.40 0.05
N GLY A 191 -3.79 -9.26 0.63
CA GLY A 191 -4.91 -10.18 0.43
C GLY A 191 -4.78 -11.56 1.07
N THR A 192 -3.64 -11.91 1.69
CA THR A 192 -3.44 -13.24 2.33
C THR A 192 -3.99 -13.30 3.75
N GLY A 193 -4.05 -12.17 4.47
CA GLY A 193 -4.51 -12.11 5.85
C GLY A 193 -3.58 -12.83 6.84
N LEU A 194 -2.28 -12.88 6.57
CA LEU A 194 -1.32 -13.61 7.40
C LEU A 194 -1.24 -13.04 8.83
N ARG A 195 -1.48 -13.88 9.84
CA ARG A 195 -1.53 -13.47 11.26
C ARG A 195 -0.21 -12.94 11.80
N GLU A 196 0.91 -13.50 11.33
CA GLU A 196 2.25 -13.06 11.75
C GLU A 196 2.57 -11.64 11.29
N ALA A 197 2.24 -11.32 10.03
CA ALA A 197 2.40 -9.97 9.50
C ALA A 197 1.56 -8.95 10.28
N ILE A 198 0.34 -9.33 10.67
CA ILE A 198 -0.53 -8.49 11.49
C ILE A 198 0.05 -8.29 12.89
N ALA A 199 0.60 -9.33 13.51
CA ALA A 199 1.22 -9.23 14.84
C ALA A 199 2.46 -8.32 14.84
N LEU A 200 3.20 -8.25 13.73
CA LEU A 200 4.31 -7.31 13.56
C LEU A 200 3.83 -5.86 13.33
N LEU A 201 2.72 -5.66 12.63
CA LEU A 201 2.19 -4.32 12.33
C LEU A 201 1.48 -3.66 13.52
N GLU A 202 0.83 -4.43 14.40
CA GLU A 202 0.16 -3.90 15.60
C GLU A 202 1.03 -2.97 16.45
N PRO A 203 2.24 -3.37 16.89
CA PRO A 203 3.07 -2.49 17.69
C PRO A 203 3.53 -1.25 16.91
N MET A 204 3.73 -1.37 15.60
CA MET A 204 4.10 -0.23 14.74
C MET A 204 2.97 0.80 14.60
N VAL A 205 1.71 0.34 14.60
CA VAL A 205 0.54 1.24 14.55
C VAL A 205 0.32 1.93 15.89
N MET A 206 0.43 1.19 17.00
CA MET A 206 0.06 1.72 18.32
C MET A 206 1.18 2.45 19.05
N PHE A 207 2.41 1.96 18.96
CA PHE A 207 3.50 2.38 19.84
C PHE A 207 4.62 3.14 19.13
N ASP A 208 4.64 3.18 17.80
CA ASP A 208 5.70 3.92 17.10
C ASP A 208 5.50 5.43 17.28
N PRO A 209 6.50 6.15 17.80
CA PRO A 209 6.41 7.59 18.00
C PRO A 209 6.43 8.37 16.67
N VAL A 210 6.85 7.74 15.57
CA VAL A 210 7.08 8.43 14.28
C VAL A 210 5.86 8.35 13.38
N ASN A 211 5.38 9.53 12.99
CA ASN A 211 4.11 9.72 12.28
C ASN A 211 4.03 9.03 10.93
N PHE A 212 5.10 9.08 10.14
CA PHE A 212 5.11 8.45 8.82
C PHE A 212 5.22 6.93 8.91
N VAL A 213 5.83 6.38 9.97
CA VAL A 213 5.85 4.93 10.20
C VAL A 213 4.44 4.45 10.51
N ARG A 214 3.72 5.17 11.39
CA ARG A 214 2.30 4.93 11.65
C ARG A 214 1.47 5.00 10.36
N GLN A 215 1.68 6.02 9.53
CA GLN A 215 1.04 6.13 8.22
C GLN A 215 1.27 4.89 7.35
N GLY A 216 2.52 4.42 7.22
CA GLY A 216 2.85 3.22 6.45
C GLY A 216 2.25 1.95 7.00
N ALA A 217 2.26 1.80 8.32
CA ALA A 217 1.70 0.64 9.00
C ALA A 217 0.18 0.56 8.82
N LEU A 218 -0.54 1.70 8.88
CA LEU A 218 -1.99 1.76 8.63
C LEU A 218 -2.35 1.39 7.18
N ILE A 219 -1.57 1.86 6.21
CA ILE A 219 -1.77 1.52 4.79
C ILE A 219 -1.47 0.03 4.56
N ALA A 220 -0.38 -0.48 5.15
CA ALA A 220 0.00 -1.89 5.04
C ALA A 220 -1.04 -2.81 5.67
N SER A 221 -1.57 -2.46 6.85
CA SER A 221 -2.64 -3.24 7.49
C SER A 221 -3.91 -3.26 6.65
N ALA A 222 -4.23 -2.15 5.97
CA ALA A 222 -5.33 -2.12 5.02
C ALA A 222 -5.10 -3.05 3.83
N MET A 223 -3.91 -3.07 3.22
CA MET A 223 -3.57 -3.93 2.09
C MET A 223 -3.62 -5.42 2.43
N ILE A 224 -3.18 -5.81 3.63
CA ILE A 224 -3.19 -7.20 4.09
C ILE A 224 -4.61 -7.70 4.37
N LEU A 225 -5.47 -6.82 4.91
CA LEU A 225 -6.81 -7.16 5.37
C LEU A 225 -7.91 -6.92 4.31
N ILE A 226 -7.57 -6.60 3.06
CA ILE A 226 -8.56 -6.43 1.99
C ILE A 226 -9.38 -7.71 1.84
N GLN A 227 -10.72 -7.58 1.85
CA GLN A 227 -11.71 -8.66 1.78
C GLN A 227 -11.67 -9.71 2.90
N GLN A 228 -10.84 -9.56 3.92
CA GLN A 228 -10.84 -10.47 5.06
C GLN A 228 -12.01 -10.14 6.00
N THR A 229 -12.73 -11.18 6.45
CA THR A 229 -13.86 -11.06 7.37
C THR A 229 -13.41 -11.29 8.81
N GLU A 230 -14.25 -10.90 9.77
CA GLU A 230 -13.97 -11.04 11.20
C GLU A 230 -13.73 -12.50 11.61
N GLN A 231 -14.30 -13.45 10.86
CA GLN A 231 -14.16 -14.88 11.11
C GLN A 231 -12.81 -15.45 10.65
N THR A 232 -12.20 -14.89 9.60
CA THR A 232 -10.86 -15.31 9.18
C THR A 232 -9.79 -14.66 10.05
N CYS A 233 -9.97 -13.38 10.36
CA CYS A 233 -9.10 -12.60 11.24
C CYS A 233 -9.91 -11.66 12.16
N PRO A 234 -9.97 -11.93 13.49
CA PRO A 234 -10.73 -11.09 14.42
C PRO A 234 -10.18 -9.66 14.53
N LYS A 235 -8.89 -9.49 14.20
CA LYS A 235 -8.16 -8.22 14.25
C LYS A 235 -8.65 -7.18 13.22
N VAL A 236 -9.45 -7.56 12.22
CA VAL A 236 -10.04 -6.61 11.27
C VAL A 236 -10.89 -5.54 11.98
N THR A 237 -11.64 -5.93 13.00
CA THR A 237 -12.45 -5.01 13.81
C THR A 237 -11.59 -4.00 14.57
N PHE A 238 -10.49 -4.49 15.15
CA PHE A 238 -9.51 -3.67 15.86
C PHE A 238 -8.93 -2.59 14.94
N PHE A 239 -8.37 -2.96 13.79
CA PHE A 239 -7.82 -1.97 12.84
C PHE A 239 -8.87 -0.98 12.33
N ARG A 240 -10.10 -1.43 12.05
CA ARG A 240 -11.19 -0.52 11.65
C ARG A 240 -11.51 0.52 12.72
N GLN A 241 -11.58 0.08 13.98
CA GLN A 241 -11.78 1.00 15.10
C GLN A 241 -10.58 1.94 15.26
N SER A 242 -9.35 1.46 15.11
CA SER A 242 -8.15 2.28 15.15
C SER A 242 -8.16 3.35 14.07
N TYR A 243 -8.52 3.04 12.81
CA TYR A 243 -8.62 4.06 11.75
C TYR A 243 -9.62 5.15 12.13
N ALA A 244 -10.81 4.77 12.61
CA ALA A 244 -11.84 5.73 13.03
C ALA A 244 -11.38 6.59 14.21
N GLN A 245 -10.68 5.99 15.18
CA GLN A 245 -10.11 6.71 16.33
C GLN A 245 -9.08 7.74 15.88
N VAL A 246 -8.11 7.37 15.04
CA VAL A 246 -7.06 8.27 14.53
C VAL A 246 -7.66 9.43 13.74
N ILE A 247 -8.71 9.17 12.94
CA ILE A 247 -9.41 10.23 12.18
C ILE A 247 -10.18 11.17 13.11
N SER A 248 -10.86 10.63 14.12
CA SER A 248 -11.65 11.41 15.07
C SER A 248 -10.80 12.25 16.04
N ASN A 249 -9.58 11.80 16.33
CA ASN A 249 -8.73 12.45 17.31
C ASN A 249 -8.12 13.73 16.73
N LYS A 250 -8.43 14.87 17.34
CA LYS A 250 -7.90 16.17 16.90
C LYS A 250 -6.39 16.28 17.12
N HIS A 251 -5.86 15.63 18.15
CA HIS A 251 -4.43 15.69 18.54
C HIS A 251 -3.50 14.83 17.69
N GLU A 252 -4.05 14.05 16.76
CA GLU A 252 -3.25 13.27 15.81
C GLU A 252 -2.72 14.11 14.65
N ASP A 253 -1.54 13.74 14.18
CA ASP A 253 -0.85 14.39 13.09
C ASP A 253 -1.56 14.23 11.73
N VAL A 254 -1.40 15.23 10.87
CA VAL A 254 -2.02 15.26 9.53
C VAL A 254 -1.58 14.07 8.68
N MET A 255 -0.31 13.64 8.79
CA MET A 255 0.21 12.49 8.04
C MET A 255 -0.41 11.16 8.49
N ALA A 256 -0.60 10.98 9.80
CA ALA A 256 -1.24 9.78 10.35
C ALA A 256 -2.72 9.73 9.94
N LYS A 257 -3.42 10.88 9.96
CA LYS A 257 -4.78 11.01 9.44
C LYS A 257 -4.88 10.70 7.95
N PHE A 258 -3.95 11.20 7.15
CA PHE A 258 -3.88 10.88 5.72
C PHE A 258 -3.74 9.36 5.50
N GLY A 259 -2.85 8.70 6.24
CA GLY A 259 -2.70 7.24 6.21
C GLY A 259 -3.97 6.50 6.62
N ALA A 260 -4.65 6.94 7.68
CA ALA A 260 -5.88 6.33 8.17
C ALA A 260 -7.04 6.47 7.16
N ILE A 261 -7.19 7.63 6.52
CA ILE A 261 -8.20 7.86 5.48
C ILE A 261 -7.94 6.97 4.26
N LEU A 262 -6.67 6.92 3.81
CA LEU A 262 -6.28 6.07 2.69
C LEU A 262 -6.50 4.58 3.02
N ALA A 263 -6.15 4.16 4.23
CA ALA A 263 -6.36 2.80 4.72
C ALA A 263 -7.85 2.40 4.74
N GLN A 264 -8.74 3.30 5.19
CA GLN A 264 -10.19 3.08 5.11
C GLN A 264 -10.66 2.95 3.66
N GLY A 265 -10.19 3.84 2.77
CA GLY A 265 -10.51 3.78 1.34
C GLY A 265 -10.05 2.48 0.67
N ILE A 266 -8.88 1.95 1.06
CA ILE A 266 -8.33 0.69 0.53
C ILE A 266 -9.14 -0.52 1.02
N ILE A 267 -9.55 -0.57 2.29
CA ILE A 267 -10.33 -1.70 2.82
C ILE A 267 -11.73 -1.76 2.22
N ASP A 268 -12.34 -0.60 1.98
CA ASP A 268 -13.68 -0.49 1.40
C ASP A 268 -13.66 -0.30 -0.13
N ALA A 269 -12.50 -0.50 -0.76
CA ALA A 269 -12.32 -0.32 -2.19
C ALA A 269 -13.31 -1.16 -3.00
N GLY A 270 -13.84 -0.58 -4.07
CA GLY A 270 -14.77 -1.24 -5.01
C GLY A 270 -16.04 -1.77 -4.35
N GLY A 271 -16.48 -1.20 -3.23
CA GLY A 271 -17.61 -1.72 -2.46
C GLY A 271 -17.30 -3.06 -1.78
N ARG A 272 -16.02 -3.30 -1.43
CA ARG A 272 -15.48 -4.56 -0.89
C ARG A 272 -15.48 -5.73 -1.88
N ASN A 273 -15.48 -5.45 -3.18
CA ASN A 273 -15.51 -6.47 -4.24
C ASN A 273 -14.18 -6.65 -4.97
N VAL A 274 -13.18 -5.82 -4.64
CA VAL A 274 -11.83 -5.91 -5.21
C VAL A 274 -10.82 -6.38 -4.18
N THR A 275 -9.87 -7.22 -4.60
CA THR A 275 -8.66 -7.52 -3.83
C THR A 275 -7.47 -6.87 -4.48
N LEU A 276 -6.41 -6.68 -3.68
CA LEU A 276 -5.09 -6.39 -4.19
C LEU A 276 -4.34 -7.71 -4.35
N SER A 277 -4.02 -8.07 -5.59
CA SER A 277 -3.24 -9.27 -5.90
C SER A 277 -2.19 -8.97 -6.96
N LEU A 278 -0.93 -9.21 -6.61
CA LEU A 278 0.22 -9.08 -7.53
C LEU A 278 0.34 -10.27 -8.49
N GLN A 279 -0.39 -11.36 -8.18
CA GLN A 279 -0.45 -12.57 -8.99
C GLN A 279 -1.86 -12.82 -9.53
N SER A 280 -1.93 -13.35 -10.74
CA SER A 280 -3.13 -13.98 -11.25
C SER A 280 -3.38 -15.30 -10.53
N ARG A 281 -4.64 -15.78 -10.54
CA ARG A 281 -5.01 -17.11 -10.02
C ARG A 281 -4.26 -18.25 -10.72
N THR A 282 -3.75 -18.00 -11.93
CA THR A 282 -2.94 -18.97 -12.69
C THR A 282 -1.46 -18.99 -12.30
N GLY A 283 -1.04 -18.21 -11.29
CA GLY A 283 0.37 -18.11 -10.86
C GLY A 283 1.25 -17.17 -11.72
N HIS A 284 0.70 -16.62 -12.80
CA HIS A 284 1.38 -15.60 -13.60
C HIS A 284 1.32 -14.24 -12.89
N MET A 285 2.36 -13.43 -13.08
CA MET A 285 2.43 -12.10 -12.47
C MET A 285 1.53 -11.13 -13.22
N ASN A 286 0.75 -10.35 -12.47
CA ASN A 286 -0.02 -9.28 -13.08
C ASN A 286 0.87 -8.03 -13.19
N MET A 287 1.36 -7.78 -14.39
CA MET A 287 2.24 -6.65 -14.70
C MET A 287 1.63 -5.30 -14.27
N LEU A 288 0.34 -5.10 -14.52
CA LEU A 288 -0.40 -3.90 -14.12
C LEU A 288 -0.40 -3.70 -12.60
N ALA A 289 -0.60 -4.78 -11.85
CA ALA A 289 -0.63 -4.73 -10.39
C ALA A 289 0.75 -4.41 -9.82
N VAL A 290 1.81 -5.04 -10.33
CA VAL A 290 3.18 -4.78 -9.86
C VAL A 290 3.60 -3.33 -10.14
N VAL A 291 3.36 -2.85 -11.36
CA VAL A 291 3.66 -1.46 -11.74
C VAL A 291 2.82 -0.49 -10.91
N GLY A 292 1.50 -0.74 -10.78
CA GLY A 292 0.59 0.09 -10.00
C GLY A 292 0.97 0.19 -8.53
N THR A 293 1.35 -0.94 -7.91
CA THR A 293 1.82 -0.96 -6.52
C THR A 293 3.17 -0.26 -6.37
N LEU A 294 4.11 -0.40 -7.31
CA LEU A 294 5.39 0.33 -7.24
C LEU A 294 5.19 1.85 -7.34
N VAL A 295 4.40 2.32 -8.31
CA VAL A 295 4.10 3.75 -8.45
C VAL A 295 3.35 4.28 -7.23
N PHE A 296 2.44 3.48 -6.67
CA PHE A 296 1.76 3.82 -5.42
C PHE A 296 2.75 4.09 -4.28
N THR A 297 3.79 3.27 -4.09
CA THR A 297 4.79 3.52 -3.02
C THR A 297 5.55 4.84 -3.16
N GLN A 298 5.54 5.48 -4.33
CA GLN A 298 6.17 6.78 -4.58
C GLN A 298 5.31 7.98 -4.17
N TYR A 299 4.14 7.77 -3.54
CA TYR A 299 3.27 8.86 -3.07
C TYR A 299 3.96 9.87 -2.14
N TRP A 300 5.10 9.47 -1.53
CA TRP A 300 5.93 10.31 -0.66
C TRP A 300 6.38 11.63 -1.29
N TYR A 301 6.77 11.58 -2.55
CA TYR A 301 7.28 12.75 -3.25
C TYR A 301 6.20 13.42 -4.09
N TRP A 302 5.25 12.62 -4.59
CA TRP A 302 4.15 13.10 -5.42
C TRP A 302 2.84 12.39 -5.02
N PHE A 303 2.04 13.05 -4.19
CA PHE A 303 0.77 12.51 -3.67
C PHE A 303 -0.18 11.97 -4.76
N PRO A 304 -0.33 12.62 -5.94
CA PRO A 304 -1.22 12.11 -7.00
C PRO A 304 -0.85 10.72 -7.55
N LEU A 305 0.37 10.23 -7.33
CA LEU A 305 0.75 8.85 -7.72
C LEU A 305 -0.01 7.78 -6.93
N ALA A 306 -0.67 8.14 -5.83
CA ALA A 306 -1.51 7.23 -5.06
C ALA A 306 -2.68 6.64 -5.88
N HIS A 307 -3.12 7.30 -6.97
CA HIS A 307 -4.20 6.81 -7.83
C HIS A 307 -3.84 5.54 -8.62
N CYS A 308 -2.55 5.26 -8.81
CA CYS A 308 -2.07 4.08 -9.54
C CYS A 308 -2.37 2.75 -8.82
N LEU A 309 -2.78 2.79 -7.56
CA LEU A 309 -3.25 1.60 -6.84
C LEU A 309 -4.48 0.95 -7.51
N SER A 310 -5.26 1.72 -8.26
CA SER A 310 -6.41 1.23 -9.02
C SER A 310 -6.06 0.11 -10.02
N LEU A 311 -4.84 0.10 -10.54
CA LEU A 311 -4.34 -0.93 -11.47
C LEU A 311 -4.08 -2.27 -10.77
N ALA A 312 -3.87 -2.23 -9.45
CA ALA A 312 -3.66 -3.42 -8.63
C ALA A 312 -4.97 -4.03 -8.11
N TYR A 313 -6.10 -3.33 -8.28
CA TYR A 313 -7.41 -3.86 -7.88
C TYR A 313 -7.93 -4.86 -8.90
N THR A 314 -8.11 -6.09 -8.44
CA THR A 314 -8.71 -7.17 -9.22
C THR A 314 -10.05 -7.58 -8.60
N PRO A 315 -11.17 -7.53 -9.34
CA PRO A 315 -12.46 -7.95 -8.81
C PRO A 315 -12.49 -9.47 -8.60
N THR A 316 -12.94 -9.89 -7.43
CA THR A 316 -13.03 -11.32 -7.05
C THR A 316 -14.45 -11.84 -7.23
N CYS A 317 -14.93 -11.83 -8.48
CA CYS A 317 -16.24 -12.40 -8.83
C CYS A 317 -16.10 -13.63 -9.75
N VAL A 318 -17.14 -14.45 -9.75
CA VAL A 318 -17.32 -15.53 -10.75
C VAL A 318 -18.24 -14.97 -11.82
N ILE A 319 -17.72 -14.80 -13.04
CA ILE A 319 -18.50 -14.34 -14.19
C ILE A 319 -18.77 -15.55 -15.08
N ALA A 320 -20.02 -16.02 -15.10
CA ALA A 320 -20.44 -17.10 -15.98
C ALA A 320 -20.94 -16.51 -17.32
N LEU A 321 -20.50 -17.11 -18.43
CA LEU A 321 -20.91 -16.75 -19.79
C LEU A 321 -21.34 -18.03 -20.51
N ASN A 322 -22.44 -17.98 -21.26
CA ASN A 322 -22.82 -19.10 -22.13
C ASN A 322 -22.01 -19.09 -23.45
N SER A 323 -22.21 -20.10 -24.30
CA SER A 323 -21.54 -20.18 -25.61
C SER A 323 -21.79 -18.99 -26.54
N GLN A 324 -22.84 -18.20 -26.28
CA GLN A 324 -23.17 -16.98 -27.02
C GLN A 324 -22.66 -15.69 -26.34
N LEU A 325 -21.80 -15.80 -25.33
CA LEU A 325 -21.31 -14.68 -24.51
C LEU A 325 -22.43 -13.87 -23.82
N LYS A 326 -23.60 -14.48 -23.59
CA LYS A 326 -24.69 -13.89 -22.80
C LYS A 326 -24.58 -14.32 -21.34
N MET A 327 -25.06 -13.46 -20.45
CA MET A 327 -25.09 -13.69 -19.00
C MET A 327 -26.25 -14.63 -18.64
N PRO A 328 -25.99 -15.88 -18.18
CA PRO A 328 -27.04 -16.76 -17.70
C PRO A 328 -27.42 -16.39 -16.26
N LYS A 329 -28.68 -16.63 -15.88
CA LYS A 329 -29.12 -16.55 -14.47
C LYS A 329 -28.86 -17.91 -13.82
N LEU A 330 -27.81 -17.98 -13.00
CA LEU A 330 -27.40 -19.20 -12.29
C LEU A 330 -27.36 -18.91 -10.79
N GLU A 331 -27.91 -19.82 -9.99
CA GLU A 331 -27.77 -19.80 -8.54
C GLU A 331 -26.73 -20.84 -8.14
N LEU A 332 -25.65 -20.40 -7.50
CA LEU A 332 -24.57 -21.27 -7.04
C LEU A 332 -24.73 -21.51 -5.54
N LYS A 333 -24.83 -22.77 -5.15
CA LYS A 333 -24.85 -23.16 -3.73
C LYS A 333 -23.42 -23.21 -3.20
N SER A 334 -23.10 -22.35 -2.23
CA SER A 334 -21.83 -22.39 -1.50
C SER A 334 -21.88 -23.40 -0.36
N ASN A 335 -20.79 -24.16 -0.16
CA ASN A 335 -20.62 -25.06 0.97
C ASN A 335 -20.13 -24.34 2.24
N ALA A 336 -19.78 -23.05 2.15
CA ALA A 336 -19.31 -22.26 3.28
C ALA A 336 -20.49 -21.72 4.11
N LYS A 337 -20.25 -21.44 5.40
CA LYS A 337 -21.23 -20.77 6.26
C LYS A 337 -21.48 -19.33 5.76
N PRO A 338 -22.74 -18.84 5.76
CA PRO A 338 -23.08 -17.47 5.35
C PRO A 338 -22.28 -16.37 6.01
N SER A 339 -21.91 -16.55 7.28
CA SER A 339 -21.12 -15.58 8.03
C SER A 339 -19.67 -15.41 7.53
N LEU A 340 -19.14 -16.36 6.75
CA LEU A 340 -17.79 -16.26 6.19
C LEU A 340 -17.74 -15.35 4.96
N TYR A 341 -18.82 -15.28 4.19
CA TYR A 341 -18.93 -14.48 2.96
C TYR A 341 -19.90 -13.31 3.05
N ALA A 342 -20.55 -13.11 4.21
CA ALA A 342 -21.42 -11.97 4.42
C ALA A 342 -20.64 -10.66 4.31
N TYR A 343 -21.17 -9.71 3.55
CA TYR A 343 -20.67 -8.35 3.59
C TYR A 343 -20.83 -7.80 5.01
N PRO A 344 -19.79 -7.18 5.60
CA PRO A 344 -19.96 -6.52 6.88
C PRO A 344 -21.00 -5.42 6.72
N ALA A 345 -21.92 -5.34 7.68
CA ALA A 345 -23.00 -4.35 7.65
C ALA A 345 -22.42 -2.93 7.45
N PRO A 346 -23.11 -2.06 6.70
CA PRO A 346 -22.76 -0.65 6.66
C PRO A 346 -22.69 -0.10 8.09
N LEU A 347 -21.73 0.78 8.38
CA LEU A 347 -21.72 1.49 9.65
C LEU A 347 -22.97 2.35 9.73
N GLU A 348 -23.97 1.91 10.50
CA GLU A 348 -25.04 2.79 10.95
C GLU A 348 -24.42 3.84 11.88
N GLU A 349 -24.64 5.11 11.58
CA GLU A 349 -24.29 6.19 12.51
C GLU A 349 -24.96 5.89 13.84
N LYS A 350 -24.15 5.63 14.87
CA LYS A 350 -24.66 5.25 16.18
C LYS A 350 -25.65 6.33 16.63
N LYS A 351 -26.90 5.92 16.87
CA LYS A 351 -27.90 6.61 17.72
C LYS A 351 -27.37 6.78 19.15
N ARG A 352 -26.30 7.56 19.31
CA ARG A 352 -25.57 7.71 20.57
C ARG A 352 -26.29 8.69 21.50
N GLU A 353 -27.09 9.59 20.95
CA GLU A 353 -27.87 10.56 21.75
C GLU A 353 -29.04 9.95 22.53
N GLU A 354 -29.63 8.84 22.07
CA GLU A 354 -30.76 8.22 22.78
C GLU A 354 -30.30 7.41 24.01
N ARG A 355 -29.17 6.70 23.94
CA ARG A 355 -28.74 5.80 25.03
C ARG A 355 -28.23 6.55 26.27
N GLU A 356 -27.52 7.68 26.12
CA GLU A 356 -27.05 8.47 27.26
C GLU A 356 -28.19 9.16 28.02
N LYS A 357 -29.24 9.61 27.31
CA LYS A 357 -30.43 10.19 27.94
C LYS A 357 -31.23 9.15 28.72
N VAL A 358 -31.27 7.91 28.24
CA VAL A 358 -31.96 6.82 28.94
C VAL A 358 -31.21 6.38 30.19
N THR A 359 -29.88 6.27 30.18
CA THR A 359 -29.12 5.87 31.37
C THR A 359 -29.14 6.95 32.47
N THR A 360 -29.07 8.23 32.10
CA THR A 360 -29.20 9.35 33.05
C THR A 360 -30.62 9.47 33.61
N ALA A 361 -31.65 9.20 32.80
CA ALA A 361 -33.04 9.11 33.29
C ALA A 361 -33.22 7.93 34.27
N VAL A 362 -32.66 6.76 33.97
CA VAL A 362 -32.76 5.59 34.85
C VAL A 362 -31.99 5.81 36.16
N LEU A 363 -30.80 6.41 36.13
CA LEU A 363 -30.02 6.75 37.33
C LEU A 363 -30.72 7.80 38.20
N SER A 364 -31.34 8.82 37.59
CA SER A 364 -32.09 9.84 38.32
C SER A 364 -33.40 9.30 38.91
N ILE A 365 -34.10 8.40 38.22
CA ILE A 365 -35.27 7.69 38.76
C ILE A 365 -34.85 6.77 39.92
N ALA A 366 -33.78 5.99 39.77
CA ALA A 366 -33.26 5.12 40.82
C ALA A 366 -32.81 5.90 42.07
N ALA A 367 -32.16 7.06 41.89
CA ALA A 367 -31.79 7.95 42.99
C ALA A 367 -33.01 8.57 43.68
N ARG A 368 -34.04 8.96 42.92
CA ARG A 368 -35.30 9.51 43.45
C ARG A 368 -36.09 8.45 44.22
N GLN A 369 -36.06 7.19 43.76
CA GLN A 369 -36.70 6.07 44.43
C GLN A 369 -36.00 5.72 45.75
N ARG A 370 -34.66 5.68 45.77
CA ARG A 370 -33.89 5.53 47.01
C ARG A 370 -34.16 6.65 48.02
N ARG A 371 -34.30 7.90 47.58
CA ARG A 371 -34.68 9.03 48.48
C ARG A 371 -36.08 8.84 49.07
N ARG A 372 -37.06 8.42 48.26
CA ARG A 372 -38.43 8.13 48.75
C ARG A 372 -38.48 6.99 49.75
N ASP A 373 -37.70 5.93 49.52
CA ASP A 373 -37.62 4.80 50.45
C ASP A 373 -36.94 5.20 51.78
N HIS A 374 -35.96 6.10 51.72
CA HIS A 374 -35.32 6.66 52.92
C HIS A 374 -36.24 7.61 53.69
N GLU A 375 -37.03 8.44 53.00
CA GLU A 375 -38.04 9.30 53.62
C GLU A 375 -39.18 8.49 54.26
N ARG A 376 -39.60 7.37 53.65
CA ARG A 376 -40.60 6.46 54.23
C ARG A 376 -40.08 5.83 55.52
N LYS A 377 -38.87 5.27 55.52
CA LYS A 377 -38.25 4.70 56.73
C LYS A 377 -38.13 5.73 57.86
N HIS A 378 -37.73 6.96 57.53
CA HIS A 378 -37.59 8.03 58.52
C HIS A 378 -38.94 8.55 59.07
N ARG A 379 -40.04 8.30 58.34
CA ARG A 379 -41.40 8.65 58.75
C ARG A 379 -42.03 7.57 59.63
N ASP A 380 -41.69 6.30 59.38
CA ASP A 380 -42.10 5.17 60.21
C ASP A 380 -41.38 5.21 61.58
N GLU A 381 -40.09 5.57 61.63
CA GLU A 381 -39.34 5.76 62.89
C GLU A 381 -39.86 6.92 63.76
N LYS A 382 -40.53 7.93 63.17
CA LYS A 382 -41.15 9.04 63.91
C LYS A 382 -42.54 8.71 64.46
N MET A 383 -43.15 7.60 64.07
CA MET A 383 -44.44 7.14 64.60
C MET A 383 -44.30 6.13 65.76
N GLU A 384 -43.07 5.75 66.13
CA GLU A 384 -42.78 4.84 67.26
C GLU A 384 -42.18 5.53 68.51
N VAL A 385 -42.35 6.86 68.66
CA VAL A 385 -41.98 7.59 69.90
C VAL A 385 -43.21 8.12 70.63
#